data_AF-A0AB39BHP4-F1
#
_entry.id   AF-A0AB39BHP4-F1
#
_cell.length_a   1.000
_cell.length_b   1.000
_cell.length_c   1.000
_cell.angle_alpha   90.00
_cell.angle_beta   90.00
_cell.angle_gamma   90.00
#
_symmetry.space_group_name_H-M   'P 1'
#
loop_
_entity.id
_entity.type
_entity.pdbx_description
1 polymer ?
#
loop_
_entity_poly.entity_id
_entity_poly.type
_entity_poly.pdbx_seq_one_letter_code
_entity_poly.pdbx_strand_id
1 'polypeptide(L)'
;MTRWSIAPDHRSLLADGEHRFLLADTTWAAFTSPTDAEWLDHLELRRRQGFNALLISVLPIAHDRSDAARSPFAITDGAVDFGGGDADFWSHAEWVLEQAREHGLTPILVLLWNNFVPGTWGAGLTPDHVLTEQQTVDYVRRAVRTFGRFDPVFAISGDDDLNDAEAIERYSLAARVVREEAPDALITWHDTPTARMPKEVADGPLIDLHGLQSGHNEAWDTLPADLTRYYRALDVERPVVNLEPCYEGLGRFAGASRHRRADVRRASWTGVVAGASAGLGYGAHGVWSWHRREASFTAEAVHGTPFPFSVAAGFEGAFDAAFVRRVVEAENLFGLVEDPSLLEPEPSGAVAGRVGDTVVVYAPEPFALTLRLDRPVASIAVYDLERRQTDAVRTTAVDAGLRVEQPEFLGDALYVLRLEDAPR
;
A
#
# COMPACT_ATOMS: atom_id res chain seq x y z
N MET A 1 18.79 -5.04 12.11
CA MET A 1 17.44 -4.48 11.92
C MET A 1 17.48 -3.68 10.64
N THR A 2 16.71 -4.08 9.64
CA THR A 2 16.67 -3.43 8.32
C THR A 2 16.28 -1.96 8.43
N ARG A 3 17.14 -1.09 7.90
CA ARG A 3 16.91 0.36 7.83
C ARG A 3 16.52 0.76 6.41
N TRP A 4 15.45 1.52 6.30
CA TRP A 4 14.94 2.01 5.02
C TRP A 4 15.42 3.43 4.73
N SER A 5 15.68 3.73 3.46
CA SER A 5 16.00 5.08 2.99
C SER A 5 15.53 5.29 1.55
N ILE A 6 15.45 6.55 1.11
CA ILE A 6 15.17 6.88 -0.30
C ILE A 6 16.45 6.62 -1.12
N ALA A 7 16.29 6.01 -2.30
CA ALA A 7 17.39 5.82 -3.25
C ALA A 7 17.79 7.15 -3.93
N PRO A 8 19.02 7.28 -4.48
CA PRO A 8 19.45 8.50 -5.18
C PRO A 8 18.61 8.87 -6.42
N ASP A 9 17.84 7.92 -6.96
CA ASP A 9 16.90 8.17 -8.05
C ASP A 9 15.64 8.91 -7.61
N HIS A 10 15.41 9.06 -6.30
CA HIS A 10 14.20 9.61 -5.69
C HIS A 10 12.89 8.92 -6.09
N ARG A 11 12.95 7.73 -6.69
CA ARG A 11 11.79 6.95 -7.15
C ARG A 11 11.64 5.63 -6.43
N SER A 12 12.72 5.14 -5.83
CA SER A 12 12.84 3.81 -5.24
C SER A 12 13.25 3.88 -3.77
N LEU A 13 13.11 2.76 -3.07
CA LEU A 13 13.56 2.61 -1.70
C LEU A 13 14.77 1.68 -1.62
N LEU A 14 15.63 1.96 -0.65
CA LEU A 14 16.74 1.08 -0.25
C LEU A 14 16.41 0.46 1.10
N ALA A 15 16.74 -0.81 1.26
CA ALA A 15 16.82 -1.47 2.57
C ALA A 15 18.26 -1.90 2.79
N ASP A 16 18.90 -1.37 3.84
CA ASP A 16 20.31 -1.58 4.16
C ASP A 16 21.26 -1.23 2.97
N GLY A 17 20.88 -0.25 2.16
CA GLY A 17 21.66 0.25 1.01
C GLY A 17 21.40 -0.45 -0.32
N GLU A 18 20.56 -1.49 -0.35
CA GLU A 18 20.17 -2.20 -1.58
C GLU A 18 18.75 -1.85 -2.01
N HIS A 19 18.49 -1.73 -3.30
CA HIS A 19 17.12 -1.56 -3.80
C HIS A 19 16.24 -2.71 -3.34
N ARG A 20 15.13 -2.37 -2.69
CA ARG A 20 14.15 -3.34 -2.19
C ARG A 20 12.74 -2.83 -2.38
N PHE A 21 11.84 -3.74 -2.74
CA PHE A 21 10.44 -3.42 -2.90
C PHE A 21 9.74 -3.56 -1.55
N LEU A 22 9.12 -2.49 -1.07
CA LEU A 22 8.40 -2.49 0.21
C LEU A 22 7.03 -3.17 0.03
N LEU A 23 6.92 -4.43 0.47
CA LEU A 23 5.70 -5.22 0.41
C LEU A 23 5.08 -5.35 1.81
N ALA A 24 3.98 -4.64 2.04
CA ALA A 24 3.27 -4.60 3.30
C ALA A 24 2.00 -5.46 3.29
N ASP A 25 1.71 -6.14 4.40
CA ASP A 25 0.36 -6.68 4.66
C ASP A 25 -0.44 -5.68 5.50
N THR A 26 -1.72 -5.52 5.20
CA THR A 26 -2.62 -4.66 5.96
C THR A 26 -3.15 -5.38 7.19
N THR A 27 -2.70 -4.93 8.36
CA THR A 27 -3.07 -5.46 9.69
C THR A 27 -3.52 -4.33 10.62
N TRP A 28 -4.44 -3.47 10.14
CA TRP A 28 -4.84 -2.24 10.84
C TRP A 28 -5.09 -2.39 12.34
N ALA A 29 -5.76 -3.47 12.76
CA ALA A 29 -6.13 -3.72 14.14
C ALA A 29 -5.13 -4.61 14.94
N ALA A 30 -3.85 -4.70 14.51
CA ALA A 30 -2.84 -5.55 15.15
C ALA A 30 -2.58 -5.23 16.63
N PHE A 31 -2.74 -3.97 17.05
CA PHE A 31 -2.55 -3.59 18.47
C PHE A 31 -3.75 -3.91 19.36
N THR A 32 -4.92 -4.18 18.79
CA THR A 32 -6.17 -4.23 19.56
C THR A 32 -6.81 -5.60 19.58
N SER A 33 -6.56 -6.43 18.56
CA SER A 33 -7.46 -7.55 18.23
C SER A 33 -6.84 -8.95 18.28
N PRO A 34 -5.63 -9.22 17.75
CA PRO A 34 -5.07 -10.56 17.77
C PRO A 34 -4.73 -11.03 19.19
N THR A 35 -4.81 -12.34 19.40
CA THR A 35 -4.07 -12.98 20.49
C THR A 35 -2.59 -13.06 20.15
N ASP A 36 -1.74 -13.21 21.16
CA ASP A 36 -0.29 -13.28 20.99
C ASP A 36 0.12 -14.46 20.08
N ALA A 37 -0.55 -15.60 20.19
CA ALA A 37 -0.29 -16.76 19.33
C ALA A 37 -0.71 -16.52 17.88
N GLU A 38 -1.89 -15.93 17.65
CA GLU A 38 -2.36 -15.55 16.32
C GLU A 38 -1.40 -14.55 15.65
N TRP A 39 -0.86 -13.60 16.42
CA TRP A 39 0.13 -12.66 15.92
C TRP A 39 1.41 -13.37 15.47
N LEU A 40 2.00 -14.23 16.30
CA LEU A 40 3.22 -14.97 15.97
C LEU A 40 3.04 -15.87 14.74
N ASP A 41 1.93 -16.62 14.67
CA ASP A 41 1.61 -17.47 13.53
C ASP A 41 1.45 -16.66 12.24
N HIS A 42 0.82 -15.47 12.35
CA HIS A 42 0.66 -14.56 11.23
C HIS A 42 1.99 -14.00 10.73
N LEU A 43 2.87 -13.57 11.64
CA LEU A 43 4.20 -13.06 11.28
C LEU A 43 5.01 -14.11 10.52
N GLU A 44 5.01 -15.36 11.00
CA GLU A 44 5.72 -16.45 10.31
C GLU A 44 5.08 -16.76 8.94
N LEU A 45 3.75 -16.73 8.83
CA LEU A 45 3.05 -16.87 7.56
C LEU A 45 3.49 -15.79 6.56
N ARG A 46 3.45 -14.51 6.95
CA ARG A 46 3.80 -13.38 6.06
C ARG A 46 5.27 -13.38 5.68
N ARG A 47 6.15 -13.70 6.61
CA ARG A 47 7.59 -13.89 6.35
C ARG A 47 7.81 -14.98 5.30
N ARG A 48 7.15 -16.14 5.43
CA ARG A 48 7.24 -17.25 4.45
C ARG A 48 6.64 -16.89 3.09
N GLN A 49 5.60 -16.07 3.07
CA GLN A 49 4.99 -15.59 1.83
C GLN A 49 5.87 -14.56 1.10
N GLY A 50 6.74 -13.85 1.82
CA GLY A 50 7.70 -12.90 1.24
C GLY A 50 7.39 -11.42 1.53
N PHE A 51 6.49 -11.14 2.47
CA PHE A 51 6.27 -9.78 2.98
C PHE A 51 7.50 -9.30 3.76
N ASN A 52 7.73 -7.99 3.77
CA ASN A 52 8.80 -7.34 4.53
C ASN A 52 8.32 -6.13 5.32
N ALA A 53 7.02 -5.85 5.31
CA ALA A 53 6.40 -4.77 6.07
C ALA A 53 4.98 -5.10 6.55
N LEU A 54 4.47 -4.32 7.50
CA LEU A 54 3.13 -4.44 8.07
C LEU A 54 2.52 -3.05 8.25
N LEU A 55 1.34 -2.83 7.69
CA LEU A 55 0.53 -1.63 7.88
C LEU A 55 -0.32 -1.80 9.15
N ILE A 56 -0.15 -0.89 10.11
CA ILE A 56 -0.79 -0.95 11.44
C ILE A 56 -1.29 0.45 11.83
N SER A 57 -2.53 0.53 12.32
CA SER A 57 -3.03 1.77 12.92
C SER A 57 -2.69 1.77 14.41
N VAL A 58 -2.03 2.83 14.87
CA VAL A 58 -1.64 2.93 16.29
C VAL A 58 -2.87 3.14 17.16
N LEU A 59 -3.79 4.02 16.73
CA LEU A 59 -5.10 4.17 17.36
C LEU A 59 -6.16 3.33 16.61
N PRO A 60 -7.19 2.82 17.29
CA PRO A 60 -8.24 2.02 16.65
C PRO A 60 -9.05 2.84 15.63
N ILE A 61 -9.32 2.25 14.46
CA ILE A 61 -10.23 2.81 13.45
C ILE A 61 -11.67 2.65 13.96
N ALA A 62 -12.29 3.73 14.45
CA ALA A 62 -13.53 3.61 15.21
C ALA A 62 -14.76 3.28 14.34
N HIS A 63 -14.80 3.77 13.09
CA HIS A 63 -15.94 3.63 12.18
C HIS A 63 -15.94 2.32 11.37
N ASP A 64 -14.79 1.67 11.20
CA ASP A 64 -14.65 0.45 10.41
C ASP A 64 -13.80 -0.61 11.13
N ARG A 65 -14.42 -1.31 12.10
CA ARG A 65 -13.72 -2.28 12.94
C ARG A 65 -14.57 -3.48 13.33
N SER A 66 -13.87 -4.56 13.66
CA SER A 66 -14.44 -5.68 14.41
C SER A 66 -14.32 -5.44 15.92
N ASP A 67 -14.89 -6.35 16.71
CA ASP A 67 -14.72 -6.38 18.16
C ASP A 67 -13.23 -6.43 18.54
N ALA A 68 -12.80 -5.54 19.43
CA ALA A 68 -11.43 -5.37 19.88
C ALA A 68 -11.26 -5.85 21.33
N ALA A 69 -10.08 -6.39 21.65
CA ALA A 69 -9.74 -6.87 22.99
C ALA A 69 -9.03 -5.82 23.86
N ARG A 70 -8.38 -4.82 23.23
CA ARG A 70 -7.65 -3.74 23.92
C ARG A 70 -7.95 -2.37 23.31
N SER A 71 -7.80 -1.32 24.12
CA SER A 71 -7.95 0.07 23.71
C SER A 71 -6.90 0.99 24.39
N PRO A 72 -6.29 1.94 23.65
CA PRO A 72 -5.38 2.93 24.22
C PRO A 72 -6.07 4.03 25.03
N PHE A 73 -7.39 4.10 25.01
CA PHE A 73 -8.19 5.13 25.66
C PHE A 73 -9.57 4.61 26.06
N ALA A 74 -10.26 5.38 26.92
CA ALA A 74 -11.70 5.32 27.10
C ALA A 74 -12.37 6.57 26.52
N ILE A 75 -13.68 6.54 26.33
CA ILE A 75 -14.48 7.75 26.07
C ILE A 75 -15.13 8.16 27.40
N THR A 76 -14.72 9.31 27.93
CA THR A 76 -15.20 9.88 29.20
C THR A 76 -15.77 11.27 28.91
N ASP A 77 -17.01 11.52 29.35
CA ASP A 77 -17.72 12.80 29.13
C ASP A 77 -17.74 13.25 27.65
N GLY A 78 -17.81 12.29 26.72
CA GLY A 78 -17.88 12.54 25.28
C GLY A 78 -16.54 12.94 24.64
N ALA A 79 -15.40 12.62 25.27
CA ALA A 79 -14.07 12.87 24.75
C ALA A 79 -13.10 11.69 25.02
N VAL A 80 -12.04 11.62 24.22
CA VAL A 80 -10.95 10.66 24.41
C VAL A 80 -10.21 10.93 25.72
N ASP A 81 -10.16 9.91 26.58
CA ASP A 81 -9.36 9.87 27.80
C ASP A 81 -8.29 8.76 27.68
N PHE A 82 -7.06 9.16 27.34
CA PHE A 82 -5.91 8.27 27.27
C PHE A 82 -5.49 7.69 28.63
N GLY A 83 -5.93 8.27 29.75
CA GLY A 83 -5.70 7.74 31.10
C GLY A 83 -6.64 6.59 31.47
N GLY A 84 -7.79 6.50 30.80
CA GLY A 84 -8.80 5.46 31.01
C GLY A 84 -8.65 4.21 30.14
N GLY A 85 -7.65 4.17 29.25
CA GLY A 85 -7.37 2.99 28.41
C GLY A 85 -6.76 1.82 29.17
N ASP A 86 -6.54 0.71 28.47
CA ASP A 86 -5.89 -0.47 29.05
C ASP A 86 -4.44 -0.15 29.47
N ALA A 87 -4.12 -0.48 30.73
CA ALA A 87 -2.85 -0.12 31.34
C ALA A 87 -1.63 -0.71 30.62
N ASP A 88 -1.80 -1.86 29.97
CA ASP A 88 -0.76 -2.60 29.25
C ASP A 88 -0.76 -2.37 27.73
N PHE A 89 -1.68 -1.56 27.19
CA PHE A 89 -1.81 -1.36 25.73
C PHE A 89 -0.48 -1.00 25.07
N TRP A 90 0.22 0.00 25.60
CA TRP A 90 1.45 0.51 24.99
C TRP A 90 2.60 -0.49 25.09
N SER A 91 2.75 -1.17 26.22
CA SER A 91 3.75 -2.23 26.38
C SER A 91 3.45 -3.45 25.50
N HIS A 92 2.17 -3.77 25.29
CA HIS A 92 1.76 -4.85 24.39
C HIS A 92 2.01 -4.45 22.94
N ALA A 93 1.70 -3.22 22.53
CA ALA A 93 2.02 -2.70 21.21
C ALA A 93 3.54 -2.72 20.94
N GLU A 94 4.37 -2.39 21.92
CA GLU A 94 5.83 -2.56 21.81
C GLU A 94 6.22 -4.03 21.58
N TRP A 95 5.62 -4.97 22.32
CA TRP A 95 5.85 -6.40 22.11
C TRP A 95 5.42 -6.83 20.70
N VAL A 96 4.26 -6.39 20.22
CA VAL A 96 3.77 -6.65 18.85
C VAL A 96 4.81 -6.22 17.80
N LEU A 97 5.37 -5.01 17.94
CA LEU A 97 6.38 -4.48 17.02
C LEU A 97 7.74 -5.16 17.18
N GLU A 98 8.15 -5.51 18.39
CA GLU A 98 9.36 -6.28 18.64
C GLU A 98 9.30 -7.62 17.92
N GLN A 99 8.20 -8.35 18.06
CA GLN A 99 7.98 -9.61 17.36
C GLN A 99 7.98 -9.42 15.83
N ALA A 100 7.34 -8.36 15.31
CA ALA A 100 7.40 -8.06 13.88
C ALA A 100 8.84 -7.86 13.38
N ARG A 101 9.65 -7.07 14.11
CA ARG A 101 11.05 -6.84 13.76
C ARG A 101 11.89 -8.12 13.83
N GLU A 102 11.67 -8.98 14.81
CA GLU A 102 12.33 -10.30 14.92
C GLU A 102 12.03 -11.21 13.71
N HIS A 103 10.85 -11.06 13.11
CA HIS A 103 10.45 -11.77 11.89
C HIS A 103 10.87 -11.06 10.59
N GLY A 104 11.62 -9.96 10.68
CA GLY A 104 12.10 -9.20 9.53
C GLY A 104 11.04 -8.33 8.85
N LEU A 105 9.96 -7.99 9.57
CA LEU A 105 8.84 -7.19 9.07
C LEU A 105 8.96 -5.75 9.61
N THR A 106 9.00 -4.78 8.71
CA THR A 106 9.10 -3.35 9.03
C THR A 106 7.70 -2.77 9.31
N PRO A 107 7.48 -2.13 10.47
CA PRO A 107 6.20 -1.48 10.73
C PRO A 107 6.02 -0.22 9.87
N ILE A 108 4.83 -0.05 9.30
CA ILE A 108 4.32 1.21 8.76
C ILE A 108 3.18 1.63 9.68
N LEU A 109 3.41 2.65 10.48
CA LEU A 109 2.53 3.05 11.58
C LEU A 109 1.69 4.26 11.20
N VAL A 110 0.38 4.06 11.06
CA VAL A 110 -0.57 5.16 10.89
C VAL A 110 -0.81 5.81 12.25
N LEU A 111 -0.47 7.10 12.36
CA LEU A 111 -0.54 7.86 13.60
C LEU A 111 -1.94 8.42 13.84
N LEU A 112 -2.54 9.09 12.86
CA LEU A 112 -3.87 9.68 13.01
C LEU A 112 -4.77 9.17 11.90
N TRP A 113 -5.64 8.23 12.24
CA TRP A 113 -6.79 7.95 11.39
C TRP A 113 -7.75 9.14 11.42
N ASN A 114 -8.47 9.37 10.32
CA ASN A 114 -9.32 10.56 10.13
C ASN A 114 -10.30 10.81 11.31
N ASN A 115 -10.74 9.77 12.01
CA ASN A 115 -11.73 9.85 13.08
C ASN A 115 -11.24 10.57 14.34
N PHE A 116 -9.93 10.84 14.44
CA PHE A 116 -9.31 11.57 15.54
C PHE A 116 -9.00 13.04 15.19
N VAL A 117 -9.32 13.48 13.96
CA VAL A 117 -8.93 14.78 13.41
C VAL A 117 -10.17 15.60 13.07
N PRO A 118 -10.26 16.88 13.46
CA PRO A 118 -11.43 17.71 13.15
C PRO A 118 -11.57 17.94 11.64
N GLY A 119 -12.80 18.23 11.19
CA GLY A 119 -13.07 18.58 9.78
C GLY A 119 -13.15 17.39 8.81
N THR A 120 -12.86 16.17 9.28
CA THR A 120 -12.86 14.97 8.43
C THR A 120 -14.22 14.27 8.41
N TRP A 121 -14.45 13.40 7.41
CA TRP A 121 -15.68 12.62 7.35
C TRP A 121 -15.80 11.60 8.49
N GLY A 122 -14.68 10.98 8.90
CA GLY A 122 -14.68 10.01 9.99
C GLY A 122 -14.94 10.65 11.35
N ALA A 123 -14.45 11.88 11.57
CA ALA A 123 -14.82 12.69 12.73
C ALA A 123 -16.32 13.01 12.76
N GLY A 124 -16.95 13.16 11.60
CA GLY A 124 -18.41 13.29 11.50
C GLY A 124 -19.17 12.04 11.97
N LEU A 125 -18.58 10.84 11.82
CA LEU A 125 -19.18 9.58 12.29
C LEU A 125 -18.92 9.31 13.77
N THR A 126 -17.78 9.75 14.31
CA THR A 126 -17.38 9.53 15.70
C THR A 126 -16.88 10.84 16.35
N PRO A 127 -17.75 11.82 16.57
CA PRO A 127 -17.35 13.17 17.02
C PRO A 127 -16.72 13.20 18.42
N ASP A 128 -17.04 12.22 19.26
CA ASP A 128 -16.48 11.99 20.60
C ASP A 128 -15.03 11.47 20.59
N HIS A 129 -14.51 11.08 19.42
CA HIS A 129 -13.14 10.60 19.24
C HIS A 129 -12.16 11.70 18.81
N VAL A 130 -12.67 12.88 18.42
CA VAL A 130 -11.83 13.96 17.88
C VAL A 130 -10.90 14.49 18.97
N LEU A 131 -9.60 14.49 18.69
CA LEU A 131 -8.59 14.97 19.63
C LEU A 131 -8.50 16.50 19.60
N THR A 132 -8.26 17.10 20.76
CA THR A 132 -7.75 18.47 20.83
C THR A 132 -6.33 18.55 20.28
N GLU A 133 -5.88 19.75 19.90
CA GLU A 133 -4.51 19.96 19.38
C GLU A 133 -3.45 19.47 20.38
N GLN A 134 -3.61 19.79 21.66
CA GLN A 134 -2.71 19.35 22.72
C GLN A 134 -2.70 17.82 22.84
N GLN A 135 -3.87 17.17 22.81
CA GLN A 135 -3.95 15.71 22.82
C GLN A 135 -3.26 15.10 21.60
N THR A 136 -3.41 15.67 20.40
CA THR A 136 -2.70 15.21 19.20
C THR A 136 -1.19 15.27 19.40
N VAL A 137 -0.65 16.40 19.86
CA VAL A 137 0.79 16.57 20.07
C VAL A 137 1.33 15.59 21.12
N ASP A 138 0.64 15.44 22.25
CA ASP A 138 1.08 14.55 23.33
C ASP A 138 1.02 13.08 22.93
N TYR A 139 -0.05 12.69 22.23
CA TYR A 139 -0.20 11.34 21.67
C TYR A 139 0.88 11.04 20.62
N VAL A 140 1.07 11.90 19.61
CA VAL A 140 2.05 11.66 18.54
C VAL A 140 3.45 11.58 19.13
N ARG A 141 3.81 12.48 20.05
CA ARG A 141 5.09 12.43 20.76
C ARG A 141 5.28 11.12 21.53
N ARG A 142 4.24 10.67 22.24
CA ARG A 142 4.29 9.37 22.94
C ARG A 142 4.51 8.23 21.96
N ALA A 143 3.75 8.18 20.86
CA ALA A 143 3.86 7.14 19.85
C ALA A 143 5.26 7.10 19.21
N VAL A 144 5.80 8.25 18.80
CA VAL A 144 7.13 8.32 18.18
C VAL A 144 8.23 7.93 19.16
N ARG A 145 8.17 8.40 20.43
CA ARG A 145 9.17 8.01 21.44
C ARG A 145 9.11 6.54 21.80
N THR A 146 7.92 5.95 21.83
CA THR A 146 7.72 4.55 22.19
C THR A 146 8.14 3.63 21.03
N PHE A 147 7.71 3.95 19.81
CA PHE A 147 7.84 3.06 18.67
C PHE A 147 9.01 3.39 17.73
N GLY A 148 9.62 4.56 17.84
CA GLY A 148 10.73 4.98 16.98
C GLY A 148 11.95 4.05 17.04
N ARG A 149 12.15 3.33 18.16
CA ARG A 149 13.20 2.30 18.28
C ARG A 149 13.03 1.12 17.31
N PHE A 150 11.85 0.96 16.72
CA PHE A 150 11.53 -0.05 15.71
C PHE A 150 11.67 0.45 14.27
N ASP A 151 12.27 1.64 14.06
CA ASP A 151 12.56 2.26 12.75
C ASP A 151 11.37 2.12 11.78
N PRO A 152 10.16 2.55 12.19
CA PRO A 152 9.00 2.43 11.35
C PRO A 152 9.04 3.48 10.23
N VAL A 153 8.26 3.23 9.18
CA VAL A 153 7.76 4.33 8.35
C VAL A 153 6.53 4.91 9.06
N PHE A 154 6.53 6.21 9.35
CA PHE A 154 5.37 6.87 9.94
C PHE A 154 4.41 7.35 8.85
N ALA A 155 3.19 6.82 8.84
CA ALA A 155 2.09 7.34 8.04
C ALA A 155 1.30 8.35 8.90
N ILE A 156 1.28 9.61 8.49
CA ILE A 156 0.74 10.69 9.34
C ILE A 156 -0.78 10.62 9.44
N SER A 157 -1.44 10.53 8.29
CA SER A 157 -2.90 10.49 8.14
C SER A 157 -3.41 9.07 7.87
N GLY A 158 -4.72 8.87 7.87
CA GLY A 158 -5.38 7.65 7.41
C GLY A 158 -6.78 7.94 6.86
N ASP A 159 -6.99 7.66 5.57
CA ASP A 159 -8.30 7.61 4.89
C ASP A 159 -9.04 8.97 4.89
N ASP A 160 -8.31 10.07 4.78
CA ASP A 160 -8.86 11.45 4.72
C ASP A 160 -8.97 11.96 3.26
N ASP A 161 -9.99 12.77 2.97
CA ASP A 161 -10.15 13.43 1.67
C ASP A 161 -9.16 14.59 1.43
N LEU A 162 -8.48 15.06 2.49
CA LEU A 162 -7.51 16.16 2.47
C LEU A 162 -8.07 17.45 1.85
N ASN A 163 -9.35 17.74 2.11
CA ASN A 163 -10.06 18.89 1.56
C ASN A 163 -10.44 19.96 2.61
N ASP A 164 -10.14 19.70 3.89
CA ASP A 164 -10.36 20.62 5.00
C ASP A 164 -9.03 21.19 5.53
N ALA A 165 -8.97 22.52 5.67
CA ALA A 165 -7.74 23.21 6.06
C ALA A 165 -7.35 22.96 7.53
N GLU A 166 -8.33 22.76 8.43
CA GLU A 166 -8.07 22.45 9.83
C GLU A 166 -7.50 21.02 9.97
N ALA A 167 -8.05 20.07 9.21
CA ALA A 167 -7.53 18.71 9.13
C ALA A 167 -6.08 18.68 8.60
N ILE A 168 -5.81 19.35 7.48
CA ILE A 168 -4.46 19.42 6.87
C ILE A 168 -3.45 20.03 7.86
N GLU A 169 -3.82 21.10 8.56
CA GLU A 169 -2.94 21.71 9.56
C GLU A 169 -2.70 20.76 10.74
N ARG A 170 -3.73 20.02 11.18
CA ARG A 170 -3.58 19.04 12.26
C ARG A 170 -2.63 17.89 11.91
N TYR A 171 -2.72 17.35 10.70
CA TYR A 171 -1.75 16.35 10.25
C TYR A 171 -0.36 16.96 10.06
N SER A 172 -0.26 18.18 9.53
CA SER A 172 1.01 18.88 9.39
C SER A 172 1.68 19.11 10.75
N LEU A 173 0.89 19.42 11.78
CA LEU A 173 1.37 19.48 13.16
C LEU A 173 1.92 18.14 13.64
N ALA A 174 1.20 17.04 13.41
CA ALA A 174 1.68 15.70 13.76
C ALA A 174 3.00 15.36 13.03
N ALA A 175 3.10 15.65 11.73
CA ALA A 175 4.31 15.42 10.95
C ALA A 175 5.50 16.24 11.49
N ARG A 176 5.28 17.50 11.92
CA ARG A 176 6.32 18.31 12.56
C ARG A 176 6.81 17.68 13.87
N VAL A 177 5.90 17.17 14.71
CA VAL A 177 6.27 16.45 15.94
C VAL A 177 7.11 15.19 15.62
N VAL A 178 6.76 14.44 14.56
CA VAL A 178 7.59 13.30 14.12
C VAL A 178 8.98 13.76 13.70
N ARG A 179 9.10 14.84 12.91
CA ARG A 179 10.40 15.39 12.50
C ARG A 179 11.25 15.88 13.68
N GLU A 180 10.62 16.40 14.73
CA GLU A 180 11.31 16.84 15.95
C GLU A 180 11.83 15.65 16.78
N GLU A 181 11.01 14.61 16.96
CA GLU A 181 11.32 13.48 17.85
C GLU A 181 12.11 12.35 17.15
N ALA A 182 11.97 12.21 15.83
CA ALA A 182 12.61 11.19 15.00
C ALA A 182 13.01 11.77 13.61
N PRO A 183 14.04 12.63 13.54
CA PRO A 183 14.41 13.36 12.32
C PRO A 183 14.84 12.46 11.15
N ASP A 184 15.32 11.26 11.44
CA ASP A 184 15.78 10.28 10.45
C ASP A 184 14.66 9.33 9.97
N ALA A 185 13.47 9.37 10.59
CA ALA A 185 12.39 8.45 10.22
C ALA A 185 11.75 8.84 8.89
N LEU A 186 11.42 7.85 8.07
CA LEU A 186 10.66 8.06 6.84
C LEU A 186 9.21 8.41 7.18
N ILE A 187 8.70 9.46 6.54
CA ILE A 187 7.33 9.93 6.68
C ILE A 187 6.56 9.75 5.37
N THR A 188 5.36 9.19 5.47
CA THR A 188 4.36 9.15 4.41
C THR A 188 3.02 9.64 4.92
N TRP A 189 2.04 9.73 4.04
CA TRP A 189 0.66 10.05 4.36
C TRP A 189 -0.23 9.03 3.67
N HIS A 190 -1.42 8.80 4.24
CA HIS A 190 -2.41 7.87 3.72
C HIS A 190 -3.76 8.59 3.63
N ASP A 191 -4.39 8.56 2.46
CA ASP A 191 -5.53 9.40 2.07
C ASP A 191 -6.61 8.58 1.36
N THR A 192 -7.83 9.10 1.15
CA THR A 192 -8.89 8.36 0.45
C THR A 192 -8.56 8.19 -1.05
N PRO A 193 -9.22 7.27 -1.77
CA PRO A 193 -9.06 7.13 -3.22
C PRO A 193 -9.36 8.39 -4.04
N THR A 194 -10.21 9.25 -3.49
CA THR A 194 -10.64 10.51 -4.11
C THR A 194 -9.75 11.68 -3.74
N ALA A 195 -8.93 11.55 -2.69
CA ALA A 195 -8.03 12.59 -2.25
C ALA A 195 -6.94 12.86 -3.27
N ARG A 196 -6.49 14.11 -3.28
CA ARG A 196 -5.31 14.57 -3.99
C ARG A 196 -4.58 15.50 -3.05
N MET A 197 -3.44 15.05 -2.53
CA MET A 197 -2.71 15.82 -1.53
C MET A 197 -2.36 17.22 -2.06
N PRO A 198 -2.65 18.28 -1.30
CA PRO A 198 -2.27 19.63 -1.69
C PRO A 198 -0.79 19.73 -2.03
N LYS A 199 -0.47 20.46 -3.11
CA LYS A 199 0.89 20.57 -3.64
C LYS A 199 1.88 21.05 -2.59
N GLU A 200 1.45 21.98 -1.73
CA GLU A 200 2.26 22.57 -0.66
C GLU A 200 2.70 21.53 0.38
N VAL A 201 1.90 20.49 0.60
CA VAL A 201 2.23 19.37 1.49
C VAL A 201 3.05 18.34 0.73
N ALA A 202 2.61 17.96 -0.47
CA ALA A 202 3.21 16.88 -1.25
C ALA A 202 4.65 17.20 -1.71
N ASP A 203 4.92 18.45 -2.08
CA ASP A 203 6.26 18.96 -2.40
C ASP A 203 7.03 19.48 -1.15
N GLY A 204 6.38 19.44 0.01
CA GLY A 204 6.92 19.96 1.27
C GLY A 204 7.91 19.03 1.98
N PRO A 205 8.48 19.46 3.12
CA PRO A 205 9.45 18.69 3.91
C PRO A 205 8.82 17.67 4.87
N LEU A 206 7.49 17.64 4.96
CA LEU A 206 6.73 16.80 5.90
C LEU A 206 6.33 15.44 5.30
N ILE A 207 6.96 15.05 4.19
CA ILE A 207 6.73 13.81 3.47
C ILE A 207 8.02 13.39 2.73
N ASP A 208 8.31 12.09 2.77
CA ASP A 208 9.49 11.46 2.14
C ASP A 208 9.09 10.57 0.95
N LEU A 209 7.93 9.92 1.05
CA LEU A 209 7.34 9.10 -0.01
C LEU A 209 5.82 9.27 -0.07
N HIS A 210 5.23 9.08 -1.25
CA HIS A 210 3.78 9.12 -1.44
C HIS A 210 3.17 7.74 -1.20
N GLY A 211 2.24 7.67 -0.26
CA GLY A 211 1.41 6.50 0.03
C GLY A 211 0.04 6.68 -0.62
N LEU A 212 -0.33 5.78 -1.54
CA LEU A 212 -1.61 5.84 -2.23
C LEU A 212 -2.63 4.90 -1.58
N GLN A 213 -3.90 5.29 -1.59
CA GLN A 213 -5.03 4.38 -1.48
C GLN A 213 -5.75 4.33 -2.83
N SER A 214 -5.66 3.23 -3.57
CA SER A 214 -6.36 3.09 -4.85
C SER A 214 -7.62 2.22 -4.78
N GLY A 215 -7.82 1.51 -3.66
CA GLY A 215 -9.03 0.73 -3.37
C GLY A 215 -9.98 1.49 -2.45
N HIS A 216 -11.28 1.23 -2.41
CA HIS A 216 -11.97 0.04 -2.93
C HIS A 216 -13.09 0.42 -3.92
N ASN A 217 -13.07 1.66 -4.39
CA ASN A 217 -14.08 2.29 -5.25
C ASN A 217 -14.20 1.61 -6.61
N GLU A 218 -15.21 2.01 -7.39
CA GLU A 218 -15.54 1.40 -8.68
C GLU A 218 -14.36 1.42 -9.69
N ALA A 219 -13.52 2.46 -9.63
CA ALA A 219 -12.35 2.64 -10.49
C ALA A 219 -11.07 1.95 -9.96
N TRP A 220 -11.20 0.95 -9.07
CA TRP A 220 -10.08 0.21 -8.44
C TRP A 220 -9.03 -0.32 -9.42
N ASP A 221 -9.40 -0.51 -10.69
CA ASP A 221 -8.55 -1.07 -11.73
C ASP A 221 -7.78 -0.03 -12.55
N THR A 222 -8.24 1.22 -12.61
CA THR A 222 -7.56 2.33 -13.32
C THR A 222 -6.92 3.34 -12.39
N LEU A 223 -7.51 3.53 -11.21
CA LEU A 223 -7.06 4.49 -10.21
C LEU A 223 -5.61 4.28 -9.73
N PRO A 224 -5.05 3.05 -9.64
CA PRO A 224 -3.63 2.89 -9.33
C PRO A 224 -2.72 3.67 -10.29
N ALA A 225 -3.02 3.67 -11.59
CA ALA A 225 -2.25 4.43 -12.57
C ALA A 225 -2.56 5.94 -12.48
N ASP A 226 -3.83 6.32 -12.34
CA ASP A 226 -4.23 7.73 -12.26
C ASP A 226 -3.63 8.46 -11.06
N LEU A 227 -3.63 7.83 -9.88
CA LEU A 227 -2.98 8.36 -8.68
C LEU A 227 -1.46 8.46 -8.88
N THR A 228 -0.85 7.42 -9.46
CA THR A 228 0.59 7.43 -9.74
C THR A 228 0.97 8.58 -10.66
N ARG A 229 0.22 8.80 -11.74
CA ARG A 229 0.42 9.94 -12.66
C ARG A 229 0.32 11.28 -11.95
N TYR A 230 -0.67 11.43 -11.07
CA TYR A 230 -0.84 12.66 -10.29
C TYR A 230 0.39 12.95 -9.44
N TYR A 231 0.83 11.99 -8.63
CA TYR A 231 1.99 12.17 -7.74
C TYR A 231 3.31 12.31 -8.51
N ARG A 232 3.45 11.66 -9.67
CA ARG A 232 4.61 11.82 -10.57
C ARG A 232 4.65 13.18 -11.29
N ALA A 233 3.53 13.91 -11.34
CA ALA A 233 3.47 15.24 -11.95
C ALA A 233 3.77 16.39 -10.96
N LEU A 234 4.07 16.08 -9.70
CA LEU A 234 4.49 17.05 -8.70
C LEU A 234 5.94 17.52 -8.93
N ASP A 235 6.35 18.61 -8.26
CA ASP A 235 7.67 19.23 -8.53
C ASP A 235 8.81 18.46 -7.89
N VAL A 236 8.56 17.85 -6.73
CA VAL A 236 9.56 17.10 -5.97
C VAL A 236 9.34 15.61 -6.20
N GLU A 237 10.32 15.00 -6.86
CA GLU A 237 10.30 13.56 -7.10
C GLU A 237 10.42 12.76 -5.79
N ARG A 238 9.52 11.79 -5.62
CA ARG A 238 9.45 10.90 -4.45
C ARG A 238 9.13 9.47 -4.84
N PRO A 239 9.52 8.47 -4.02
CA PRO A 239 9.03 7.12 -4.17
C PRO A 239 7.52 7.09 -4.01
N VAL A 240 6.86 6.24 -4.81
CA VAL A 240 5.40 6.06 -4.78
C VAL A 240 5.11 4.61 -4.43
N VAL A 241 4.35 4.42 -3.35
CA VAL A 241 3.93 3.13 -2.82
C VAL A 241 2.40 3.11 -2.80
N ASN A 242 1.78 2.12 -3.46
CA ASN A 242 0.33 1.93 -3.31
C ASN A 242 0.07 1.14 -2.02
N LEU A 243 -0.22 1.84 -0.92
CA LEU A 243 -0.39 1.25 0.42
C LEU A 243 -1.71 0.52 0.58
N GLU A 244 -2.77 0.94 -0.11
CA GLU A 244 -4.10 0.34 0.03
C GLU A 244 -4.80 0.20 -1.34
N PRO A 245 -4.41 -0.80 -2.15
CA PRO A 245 -5.19 -1.22 -3.31
C PRO A 245 -6.46 -1.98 -2.88
N CYS A 246 -7.22 -2.52 -3.84
CA CYS A 246 -8.40 -3.30 -3.50
C CYS A 246 -8.06 -4.52 -2.62
N TYR A 247 -8.87 -4.78 -1.59
CA TYR A 247 -8.63 -5.91 -0.67
C TYR A 247 -9.34 -7.17 -1.11
N GLU A 248 -8.63 -8.29 -1.05
CA GLU A 248 -9.18 -9.58 -1.42
C GLU A 248 -10.34 -9.96 -0.51
N GLY A 249 -11.48 -10.31 -1.10
CA GLY A 249 -12.70 -10.65 -0.39
C GLY A 249 -13.50 -9.45 0.11
N LEU A 250 -13.01 -8.21 0.01
CA LEU A 250 -13.79 -7.03 0.42
C LEU A 250 -14.95 -6.79 -0.56
N GLY A 251 -16.13 -6.43 -0.04
CA GLY A 251 -17.25 -6.00 -0.87
C GLY A 251 -16.92 -4.75 -1.67
N ARG A 252 -17.24 -4.78 -2.97
CA ARG A 252 -17.36 -3.55 -3.78
C ARG A 252 -18.58 -2.78 -3.28
N PHE A 253 -18.46 -1.46 -3.18
CA PHE A 253 -19.41 -0.55 -2.51
C PHE A 253 -20.88 -1.02 -2.52
N ALA A 254 -21.48 -1.11 -1.33
CA ALA A 254 -22.80 -1.69 -1.06
C ALA A 254 -22.92 -3.22 -1.26
N GLY A 255 -21.80 -3.94 -1.30
CA GLY A 255 -21.74 -5.40 -1.18
C GLY A 255 -22.23 -6.20 -2.39
N ALA A 256 -22.45 -5.58 -3.56
CA ALA A 256 -23.00 -6.25 -4.74
C ALA A 256 -22.06 -7.31 -5.36
N SER A 257 -20.76 -7.23 -5.08
CA SER A 257 -19.75 -8.20 -5.46
C SER A 257 -18.55 -8.08 -4.51
N ARG A 258 -17.60 -9.02 -4.57
CA ARG A 258 -16.34 -8.95 -3.81
C ARG A 258 -15.17 -8.79 -4.75
N HIS A 259 -14.17 -8.02 -4.33
CA HIS A 259 -12.85 -8.01 -4.94
C HIS A 259 -12.22 -9.41 -4.82
N ARG A 260 -11.74 -9.94 -5.94
CA ARG A 260 -11.16 -11.27 -6.05
C ARG A 260 -9.64 -11.17 -6.18
N ARG A 261 -8.97 -12.31 -6.04
CA ARG A 261 -7.54 -12.49 -6.34
C ARG A 261 -7.09 -11.80 -7.65
N ALA A 262 -7.85 -11.94 -8.73
CA ALA A 262 -7.55 -11.31 -10.02
C ALA A 262 -7.65 -9.77 -10.00
N ASP A 263 -8.58 -9.22 -9.21
CA ASP A 263 -8.72 -7.77 -9.05
C ASP A 263 -7.50 -7.19 -8.33
N VAL A 264 -7.04 -7.88 -7.28
CA VAL A 264 -5.83 -7.52 -6.53
C VAL A 264 -4.60 -7.53 -7.45
N ARG A 265 -4.41 -8.59 -8.25
CA ARG A 265 -3.30 -8.64 -9.23
C ARG A 265 -3.34 -7.48 -10.20
N ARG A 266 -4.53 -7.20 -10.75
CA ARG A 266 -4.72 -6.11 -11.70
C ARG A 266 -4.43 -4.75 -11.11
N ALA A 267 -4.97 -4.43 -9.93
CA ALA A 267 -4.68 -3.17 -9.26
C ALA A 267 -3.18 -3.01 -8.95
N SER A 268 -2.54 -4.10 -8.51
CA SER A 268 -1.11 -4.13 -8.18
C SER A 268 -0.23 -3.83 -9.39
N TRP A 269 -0.37 -4.59 -10.48
CA TRP A 269 0.48 -4.44 -11.65
C TRP A 269 0.18 -3.16 -12.44
N THR A 270 -1.08 -2.72 -12.52
CA THR A 270 -1.43 -1.42 -13.10
C THR A 270 -0.66 -0.29 -12.41
N GLY A 271 -0.64 -0.27 -11.06
CA GLY A 271 0.09 0.73 -10.30
C GLY A 271 1.61 0.63 -10.46
N VAL A 272 2.16 -0.58 -10.35
CA VAL A 272 3.62 -0.80 -10.46
C VAL A 272 4.15 -0.38 -11.83
N VAL A 273 3.48 -0.77 -12.93
CA VAL A 273 3.89 -0.42 -14.30
C VAL A 273 3.70 1.08 -14.58
N ALA A 274 2.69 1.71 -13.99
CA ALA A 274 2.51 3.15 -14.07
C ALA A 274 3.58 3.95 -13.28
N GLY A 275 4.31 3.29 -12.37
CA GLY A 275 5.45 3.87 -11.66
C GLY A 275 5.34 3.94 -10.14
N ALA A 276 4.32 3.32 -9.53
CA ALA A 276 4.29 3.01 -8.10
C ALA A 276 5.17 1.78 -7.80
N SER A 277 6.43 1.85 -8.23
CA SER A 277 7.39 0.73 -8.22
C SER A 277 8.24 0.66 -6.94
N ALA A 278 7.99 1.54 -5.96
CA ALA A 278 8.72 1.51 -4.69
C ALA A 278 8.14 0.49 -3.69
N GLY A 279 6.87 0.14 -3.83
CA GLY A 279 6.22 -0.81 -2.93
C GLY A 279 4.72 -1.00 -3.19
N LEU A 280 4.14 -1.92 -2.43
CA LEU A 280 2.75 -2.33 -2.50
C LEU A 280 2.25 -2.76 -1.11
N GLY A 281 1.06 -2.33 -0.71
CA GLY A 281 0.28 -2.95 0.34
C GLY A 281 -0.66 -4.00 -0.24
N TYR A 282 -0.87 -5.08 0.51
CA TYR A 282 -1.90 -6.08 0.24
C TYR A 282 -2.80 -6.16 1.46
N GLY A 283 -4.11 -6.29 1.23
CA GLY A 283 -5.04 -6.58 2.31
C GLY A 283 -6.06 -7.62 1.93
N ALA A 284 -6.53 -8.32 2.96
CA ALA A 284 -7.58 -9.33 2.86
C ALA A 284 -8.68 -9.00 3.86
N HIS A 285 -9.93 -9.04 3.41
CA HIS A 285 -11.07 -8.68 4.24
C HIS A 285 -11.33 -9.74 5.31
N GLY A 286 -10.89 -9.43 6.52
CA GLY A 286 -10.82 -10.35 7.66
C GLY A 286 -9.46 -10.33 8.35
N VAL A 287 -8.38 -10.04 7.61
CA VAL A 287 -7.03 -9.88 8.17
C VAL A 287 -6.87 -8.52 8.81
N TRP A 288 -7.17 -7.45 8.06
CA TRP A 288 -6.92 -6.08 8.52
C TRP A 288 -7.67 -5.73 9.81
N SER A 289 -8.86 -6.31 10.01
CA SER A 289 -9.70 -6.12 11.20
C SER A 289 -9.63 -7.28 12.19
N TRP A 290 -8.82 -8.32 11.93
CA TRP A 290 -8.71 -9.53 12.77
C TRP A 290 -10.08 -10.16 13.11
N HIS A 291 -10.95 -10.22 12.10
CA HIS A 291 -12.35 -10.56 12.31
C HIS A 291 -12.51 -12.00 12.83
N ARG A 292 -13.46 -12.21 13.74
CA ARG A 292 -13.80 -13.52 14.29
C ARG A 292 -15.19 -13.93 13.84
N ARG A 293 -15.45 -15.23 13.81
CA ARG A 293 -16.83 -15.72 13.59
C ARG A 293 -17.73 -15.12 14.67
N GLU A 294 -18.90 -14.66 14.23
CA GLU A 294 -19.94 -14.09 15.10
C GLU A 294 -19.59 -12.73 15.73
N ALA A 295 -18.39 -12.18 15.48
CA ALA A 295 -18.05 -10.83 15.89
C ALA A 295 -18.85 -9.81 15.09
N SER A 296 -19.12 -8.66 15.70
CA SER A 296 -19.73 -7.54 15.00
C SER A 296 -18.72 -6.88 14.05
N PHE A 297 -19.22 -6.19 13.02
CA PHE A 297 -18.40 -5.38 12.12
C PHE A 297 -19.13 -4.10 11.74
N THR A 298 -18.56 -2.95 12.07
CA THR A 298 -19.29 -1.66 12.03
C THR A 298 -19.62 -1.17 10.62
N ALA A 299 -18.83 -1.54 9.60
CA ALA A 299 -19.07 -1.12 8.21
C ALA A 299 -19.62 -2.25 7.32
N GLU A 300 -20.33 -3.23 7.89
CA GLU A 300 -20.90 -4.36 7.15
C GLU A 300 -21.80 -3.92 5.98
N ALA A 301 -22.55 -2.82 6.14
CA ALA A 301 -23.41 -2.29 5.08
C ALA A 301 -22.63 -1.76 3.85
N VAL A 302 -21.37 -1.35 4.04
CA VAL A 302 -20.52 -0.77 2.99
C VAL A 302 -19.65 -1.85 2.35
N HIS A 303 -18.99 -2.66 3.18
CA HIS A 303 -17.94 -3.60 2.77
C HIS A 303 -18.36 -5.07 2.79
N GLY A 304 -19.56 -5.37 3.29
CA GLY A 304 -20.00 -6.73 3.60
C GLY A 304 -19.35 -7.27 4.87
N THR A 305 -19.79 -8.45 5.30
CA THR A 305 -19.19 -9.14 6.44
C THR A 305 -17.77 -9.62 6.08
N PRO A 306 -16.75 -9.38 6.94
CA PRO A 306 -15.42 -9.93 6.76
C PRO A 306 -15.40 -11.45 6.90
N PHE A 307 -14.40 -12.08 6.29
CA PHE A 307 -14.12 -13.48 6.59
C PHE A 307 -13.45 -13.57 7.96
N PRO A 308 -13.61 -14.68 8.70
CA PRO A 308 -12.78 -14.91 9.87
C PRO A 308 -11.29 -14.84 9.49
N PHE A 309 -10.46 -14.24 10.33
CA PHE A 309 -9.01 -14.10 10.14
C PHE A 309 -8.35 -15.41 9.69
N SER A 310 -8.71 -16.52 10.34
CA SER A 310 -8.18 -17.86 10.04
C SER A 310 -8.48 -18.36 8.61
N VAL A 311 -9.47 -17.77 7.93
CA VAL A 311 -9.80 -18.03 6.52
C VAL A 311 -9.12 -17.01 5.63
N ALA A 312 -9.28 -15.71 5.94
CA ALA A 312 -8.76 -14.61 5.13
C ALA A 312 -7.22 -14.64 5.00
N ALA A 313 -6.50 -15.04 6.06
CA ALA A 313 -5.05 -15.15 6.04
C ALA A 313 -4.55 -16.19 5.02
N GLY A 314 -5.38 -17.17 4.66
CA GLY A 314 -5.09 -18.22 3.67
C GLY A 314 -5.43 -17.83 2.23
N PHE A 315 -5.90 -16.62 1.97
CA PHE A 315 -6.22 -16.18 0.62
C PHE A 315 -4.97 -16.14 -0.29
N GLU A 316 -5.15 -16.55 -1.55
CA GLU A 316 -4.05 -16.75 -2.48
C GLU A 316 -3.45 -15.44 -3.02
N GLY A 317 -4.17 -14.31 -2.96
CA GLY A 317 -3.66 -13.02 -3.42
C GLY A 317 -2.43 -12.55 -2.66
N ALA A 318 -2.22 -13.02 -1.42
CA ALA A 318 -0.98 -12.78 -0.67
C ALA A 318 0.26 -13.33 -1.39
N PHE A 319 0.14 -14.50 -2.04
CA PHE A 319 1.23 -15.08 -2.83
C PHE A 319 1.42 -14.36 -4.17
N ASP A 320 0.36 -13.74 -4.70
CA ASP A 320 0.45 -12.91 -5.91
C ASP A 320 1.14 -11.58 -5.62
N ALA A 321 0.80 -10.91 -4.52
CA ALA A 321 1.49 -9.70 -4.07
C ALA A 321 2.99 -9.97 -3.80
N ALA A 322 3.30 -11.12 -3.18
CA ALA A 322 4.68 -11.58 -3.05
C ALA A 322 5.36 -11.88 -4.40
N PHE A 323 4.61 -12.34 -5.39
CA PHE A 323 5.15 -12.55 -6.73
C PHE A 323 5.46 -11.23 -7.44
N VAL A 324 4.64 -10.18 -7.26
CA VAL A 324 4.96 -8.81 -7.72
C VAL A 324 6.34 -8.40 -7.22
N ARG A 325 6.58 -8.48 -5.91
CA ARG A 325 7.89 -8.18 -5.31
C ARG A 325 9.01 -9.00 -5.95
N ARG A 326 8.84 -10.34 -6.05
CA ARG A 326 9.87 -11.22 -6.63
C ARG A 326 10.24 -10.81 -8.05
N VAL A 327 9.25 -10.50 -8.90
CA VAL A 327 9.49 -10.10 -10.29
C VAL A 327 10.12 -8.70 -10.35
N VAL A 328 9.63 -7.73 -9.59
CA VAL A 328 10.22 -6.37 -9.55
C VAL A 328 11.69 -6.41 -9.13
N GLU A 329 12.02 -7.17 -8.08
CA GLU A 329 13.42 -7.30 -7.62
C GLU A 329 14.28 -8.09 -8.62
N ALA A 330 13.79 -9.21 -9.16
CA ALA A 330 14.56 -10.04 -10.10
C ALA A 330 14.82 -9.35 -11.45
N GLU A 331 13.85 -8.58 -11.93
CA GLU A 331 13.93 -7.85 -13.19
C GLU A 331 14.45 -6.40 -13.01
N ASN A 332 14.82 -6.00 -11.80
CA ASN A 332 15.31 -4.65 -11.48
C ASN A 332 14.37 -3.55 -12.00
N LEU A 333 13.07 -3.65 -11.69
CA LEU A 333 12.02 -2.75 -12.18
C LEU A 333 11.80 -1.52 -11.29
N PHE A 334 12.82 -1.14 -10.52
CA PHE A 334 12.76 0.01 -9.62
C PHE A 334 12.78 1.33 -10.41
N GLY A 335 11.90 2.26 -10.07
CA GLY A 335 11.85 3.56 -10.73
C GLY A 335 11.19 3.55 -12.11
N LEU A 336 10.36 2.53 -12.39
CA LEU A 336 9.48 2.53 -13.56
C LEU A 336 8.70 3.84 -13.68
N VAL A 337 8.55 4.29 -14.92
CA VAL A 337 7.69 5.41 -15.30
C VAL A 337 6.78 4.94 -16.42
N GLU A 338 5.52 5.30 -16.34
CA GLU A 338 4.58 5.01 -17.41
C GLU A 338 5.00 5.63 -18.75
N ASP A 339 4.85 4.87 -19.83
CA ASP A 339 5.05 5.33 -21.19
C ASP A 339 3.97 4.73 -22.10
N PRO A 340 2.80 5.39 -22.20
CA PRO A 340 1.70 4.89 -23.03
C PRO A 340 2.01 4.98 -24.53
N SER A 341 3.06 5.71 -24.94
CA SER A 341 3.43 5.81 -26.35
C SER A 341 3.96 4.49 -26.92
N LEU A 342 4.41 3.59 -26.05
CA LEU A 342 4.88 2.23 -26.36
C LEU A 342 3.76 1.32 -26.90
N LEU A 343 2.49 1.65 -26.68
CA LEU A 343 1.37 0.82 -27.11
C LEU A 343 0.71 1.42 -28.36
N GLU A 344 0.50 0.60 -29.40
CA GLU A 344 -0.52 0.93 -30.40
C GLU A 344 -1.91 0.98 -29.73
N PRO A 345 -2.82 1.86 -30.18
CA PRO A 345 -4.15 2.03 -29.58
C PRO A 345 -5.09 0.88 -29.96
N GLU A 346 -4.76 -0.31 -29.50
CA GLU A 346 -5.54 -1.55 -29.62
C GLU A 346 -6.35 -1.78 -28.33
N PRO A 347 -7.59 -2.29 -28.40
CA PRO A 347 -8.37 -2.60 -27.19
C PRO A 347 -7.76 -3.77 -26.40
N SER A 348 -6.93 -3.46 -25.40
CA SER A 348 -6.28 -4.46 -24.54
C SER A 348 -6.38 -4.17 -23.04
N GLY A 349 -6.56 -2.90 -22.67
CA GLY A 349 -6.43 -2.46 -21.28
C GLY A 349 -5.00 -2.55 -20.73
N ALA A 350 -4.00 -2.76 -21.60
CA ALA A 350 -2.61 -2.88 -21.20
C ALA A 350 -2.05 -1.53 -20.71
N VAL A 351 -1.12 -1.62 -19.76
CA VAL A 351 -0.33 -0.49 -19.25
C VAL A 351 1.12 -0.77 -19.59
N ALA A 352 1.83 0.23 -20.09
CA ALA A 352 3.23 0.12 -20.44
C ALA A 352 4.06 1.17 -19.71
N GLY A 353 5.26 0.78 -19.31
CA GLY A 353 6.23 1.63 -18.64
C GLY A 353 7.65 1.28 -19.03
N ARG A 354 8.59 2.15 -18.67
CA ARG A 354 10.01 1.99 -18.98
C ARG A 354 10.88 2.34 -17.77
N VAL A 355 12.00 1.62 -17.64
CA VAL A 355 13.12 1.95 -16.77
C VAL A 355 14.42 1.66 -17.50
N GLY A 356 15.22 2.71 -17.76
CA GLY A 356 16.42 2.59 -18.61
C GLY A 356 16.09 1.95 -19.96
N ASP A 357 16.76 0.83 -20.26
CA ASP A 357 16.58 0.06 -21.49
C ASP A 357 15.53 -1.07 -21.39
N THR A 358 14.70 -1.02 -20.35
CA THR A 358 13.71 -2.06 -20.06
C THR A 358 12.31 -1.52 -20.27
N VAL A 359 11.57 -2.15 -21.16
CA VAL A 359 10.14 -1.91 -21.36
C VAL A 359 9.36 -2.98 -20.61
N VAL A 360 8.34 -2.58 -19.88
CA VAL A 360 7.45 -3.47 -19.15
C VAL A 360 6.03 -3.22 -19.61
N VAL A 361 5.31 -4.28 -19.97
CA VAL A 361 3.89 -4.20 -20.35
C VAL A 361 3.09 -5.17 -19.50
N TYR A 362 2.15 -4.63 -18.73
CA TYR A 362 1.14 -5.41 -18.04
C TYR A 362 -0.12 -5.50 -18.90
N ALA A 363 -0.57 -6.73 -19.17
CA ALA A 363 -1.77 -7.02 -19.93
C ALA A 363 -2.79 -7.73 -19.02
N PRO A 364 -3.86 -7.04 -18.58
CA PRO A 364 -4.90 -7.65 -17.76
C PRO A 364 -5.60 -8.83 -18.45
N GLU A 365 -5.74 -8.71 -19.77
CA GLU A 365 -6.19 -9.77 -20.67
C GLU A 365 -5.10 -9.94 -21.74
N PRO A 366 -4.54 -11.14 -21.93
CA PRO A 366 -3.35 -11.33 -22.76
C PRO A 366 -3.69 -11.40 -24.25
N PHE A 367 -4.41 -10.40 -24.77
CA PHE A 367 -4.56 -10.23 -26.22
C PHE A 367 -3.21 -9.98 -26.89
N ALA A 368 -3.11 -10.22 -28.19
CA ALA A 368 -1.94 -9.81 -28.95
C ALA A 368 -1.77 -8.29 -28.92
N LEU A 369 -0.54 -7.82 -28.75
CA LEU A 369 -0.20 -6.40 -28.58
C LEU A 369 0.84 -5.97 -29.62
N THR A 370 0.67 -4.77 -30.15
CA THR A 370 1.69 -4.12 -30.97
C THR A 370 2.42 -3.04 -30.17
N LEU A 371 3.72 -3.24 -29.97
CA LEU A 371 4.60 -2.33 -29.25
C LEU A 371 5.37 -1.44 -30.21
N ARG A 372 5.35 -0.13 -29.95
CA ARG A 372 6.21 0.86 -30.62
C ARG A 372 7.54 0.93 -29.88
N LEU A 373 8.62 0.61 -30.57
CA LEU A 373 9.95 0.54 -29.97
C LEU A 373 10.95 1.34 -30.79
N ASP A 374 11.78 2.12 -30.09
CA ASP A 374 12.85 2.92 -30.65
C ASP A 374 14.10 2.11 -30.99
N ARG A 375 14.19 0.88 -30.45
CA ARG A 375 15.35 -0.01 -30.55
C ARG A 375 14.92 -1.47 -30.67
N PRO A 376 15.78 -2.34 -31.23
CA PRO A 376 15.53 -3.78 -31.25
C PRO A 376 15.45 -4.38 -29.85
N VAL A 377 14.73 -5.50 -29.73
CA VAL A 377 14.56 -6.25 -28.48
C VAL A 377 15.63 -7.34 -28.40
N ALA A 378 16.51 -7.24 -27.40
CA ALA A 378 17.54 -8.23 -27.13
C ALA A 378 16.96 -9.49 -26.47
N SER A 379 15.98 -9.33 -25.57
CA SER A 379 15.30 -10.45 -24.91
C SER A 379 13.90 -10.06 -24.43
N ILE A 380 13.03 -11.06 -24.31
CA ILE A 380 11.68 -10.93 -23.74
C ILE A 380 11.47 -12.03 -22.69
N ALA A 381 11.07 -11.63 -21.49
CA ALA A 381 10.53 -12.53 -20.48
C ALA A 381 9.01 -12.33 -20.40
N VAL A 382 8.28 -13.44 -20.27
CA VAL A 382 6.82 -13.44 -20.16
C VAL A 382 6.44 -14.15 -18.88
N TYR A 383 5.50 -13.58 -18.14
CA TYR A 383 5.00 -14.13 -16.89
C TYR A 383 3.49 -14.38 -16.99
N ASP A 384 3.06 -15.63 -16.78
CA ASP A 384 1.67 -15.97 -16.42
C ASP A 384 1.50 -15.62 -14.94
N LEU A 385 0.87 -14.47 -14.68
CA LEU A 385 0.76 -13.91 -13.34
C LEU A 385 -0.22 -14.70 -12.47
N GLU A 386 -1.24 -15.31 -13.07
CA GLU A 386 -2.20 -16.16 -12.36
C GLU A 386 -1.54 -17.43 -11.83
N ARG A 387 -0.68 -18.07 -12.63
CA ARG A 387 0.06 -19.28 -12.21
C ARG A 387 1.38 -18.99 -11.52
N ARG A 388 1.84 -17.72 -11.56
CA ARG A 388 3.12 -17.25 -11.02
C ARG A 388 4.32 -17.99 -11.61
N GLN A 389 4.32 -18.16 -12.93
CA GLN A 389 5.36 -18.87 -13.67
C GLN A 389 5.77 -18.06 -14.91
N THR A 390 6.96 -18.35 -15.43
CA THR A 390 7.40 -17.82 -16.72
C THR A 390 6.78 -18.62 -17.87
N ASP A 391 6.54 -17.96 -19.00
CA ASP A 391 6.09 -18.57 -20.25
C ASP A 391 6.93 -18.04 -21.44
N ALA A 392 6.60 -18.49 -22.64
CA ALA A 392 7.16 -18.01 -23.89
C ALA A 392 6.06 -17.40 -24.77
N VAL A 393 6.46 -16.46 -25.62
CA VAL A 393 5.55 -15.84 -26.58
C VAL A 393 6.19 -15.78 -27.95
N ARG A 394 5.37 -15.84 -29.00
CA ARG A 394 5.82 -15.60 -30.36
C ARG A 394 5.80 -14.10 -30.62
N THR A 395 6.79 -13.64 -31.37
CA THR A 395 6.91 -12.23 -31.71
C THR A 395 7.16 -12.06 -33.20
N THR A 396 6.57 -11.03 -33.79
CA THR A 396 6.74 -10.68 -35.20
C THR A 396 7.23 -9.24 -35.29
N ALA A 397 8.32 -9.00 -36.00
CA ALA A 397 8.79 -7.64 -36.26
C ALA A 397 7.78 -6.87 -37.12
N VAL A 398 7.53 -5.61 -36.79
CA VAL A 398 6.67 -4.69 -37.54
C VAL A 398 7.41 -3.38 -37.78
N ASP A 399 6.92 -2.54 -38.71
CA ASP A 399 7.64 -1.35 -39.20
C ASP A 399 8.18 -0.42 -38.10
N ALA A 400 7.48 -0.29 -36.98
CA ALA A 400 7.85 0.60 -35.87
C ALA A 400 8.00 -0.11 -34.51
N GLY A 401 8.29 -1.42 -34.50
CA GLY A 401 8.56 -2.15 -33.27
C GLY A 401 8.28 -3.63 -33.34
N LEU A 402 7.50 -4.15 -32.39
CA LEU A 402 7.30 -5.58 -32.20
C LEU A 402 5.84 -5.91 -31.94
N ARG A 403 5.29 -6.87 -32.69
CA ARG A 403 4.05 -7.52 -32.33
C ARG A 403 4.31 -8.71 -31.41
N VAL A 404 3.71 -8.71 -30.24
CA VAL A 404 3.68 -9.82 -29.30
C VAL A 404 2.37 -10.58 -29.52
N GLU A 405 2.45 -11.84 -29.91
CA GLU A 405 1.27 -12.67 -30.13
C GLU A 405 0.60 -13.07 -28.81
N GLN A 406 -0.67 -13.46 -28.87
CA GLN A 406 -1.39 -13.95 -27.69
C GLN A 406 -0.72 -15.23 -27.13
N PRO A 407 -0.39 -15.28 -25.82
CA PRO A 407 0.10 -16.50 -25.18
C PRO A 407 -1.02 -17.53 -24.98
N GLU A 408 -0.65 -18.79 -24.72
CA GLU A 408 -1.58 -19.91 -24.60
C GLU A 408 -2.17 -20.07 -23.18
N PHE A 409 -2.44 -18.96 -22.50
CA PHE A 409 -3.14 -18.92 -21.21
C PHE A 409 -4.16 -17.76 -21.16
N LEU A 410 -5.10 -17.84 -20.20
CA LEU A 410 -6.19 -16.87 -20.03
C LEU A 410 -5.94 -15.85 -18.90
N GLY A 411 -5.02 -16.17 -17.98
CA GLY A 411 -4.64 -15.26 -16.90
C GLY A 411 -3.96 -13.99 -17.42
N ASP A 412 -3.84 -13.01 -16.54
CA ASP A 412 -3.12 -11.77 -16.79
C ASP A 412 -1.62 -12.03 -17.03
N ALA A 413 -1.00 -11.20 -17.89
CA ALA A 413 0.38 -11.36 -18.33
C ALA A 413 1.24 -10.14 -18.03
N LEU A 414 2.52 -10.37 -17.73
CA LEU A 414 3.55 -9.34 -17.73
C LEU A 414 4.62 -9.68 -18.77
N TYR A 415 4.94 -8.71 -19.64
CA TYR A 415 6.03 -8.79 -20.59
C TYR A 415 7.15 -7.85 -20.13
N VAL A 416 8.36 -8.38 -20.00
CA VAL A 416 9.57 -7.61 -19.67
C VAL A 416 10.52 -7.72 -20.85
N LEU A 417 10.74 -6.63 -21.57
CA LEU A 417 11.57 -6.55 -22.77
C LEU A 417 12.84 -5.77 -22.46
N ARG A 418 14.00 -6.35 -22.77
CA ARG A 418 15.29 -5.63 -22.73
C ARG A 418 15.62 -5.17 -24.14
N LEU A 419 15.81 -3.88 -24.32
CA LEU A 419 16.24 -3.29 -25.58
C LEU A 419 17.74 -3.45 -25.75
N GLU A 420 18.21 -3.51 -26.99
CA GLU A 420 19.64 -3.44 -27.28
C GLU A 420 20.23 -2.07 -26.86
N ASP A 421 21.51 -2.07 -26.52
CA ASP A 421 22.26 -0.84 -26.24
C ASP A 421 22.10 0.15 -27.40
N ALA A 422 21.96 1.43 -27.09
CA ALA A 422 21.98 2.45 -28.14
C ALA A 422 23.31 2.36 -28.92
N PRO A 423 23.30 2.44 -30.26
CA PRO A 423 24.53 2.46 -31.04
C PRO A 423 25.41 3.61 -30.55
N ARG A 424 26.64 3.29 -30.15
CA ARG A 424 27.63 4.23 -29.58
C ARG A 424 28.05 5.33 -30.56
#